data_AF-A0A146LSJ1-F1
#
_entry.id   AF-A0A146LSJ1-F1
#
_cell.length_a   1.000
_cell.length_b   1.000
_cell.length_c   1.000
_cell.angle_alpha   90.00
_cell.angle_beta   90.00
_cell.angle_gamma   90.00
#
_symmetry.space_group_name_H-M   'P 1'
#
loop_
_entity.id
_entity.type
_entity.pdbx_description
1 polymer ?
#
loop_
_entity_poly.entity_id
_entity_poly.type
_entity_poly.pdbx_seq_one_letter_code
_entity_poly.pdbx_strand_id
1 'polypeptide(L)'
;CFSANELITYEALGLCEPGKAGEMIDRGDNTYGGKYVVNPSGGLISKGHPLGATGIAQCAELCWQLRGEAGKRQVEGATLALQHNIGLGGASVVGLYAMGFPSHRVRQVGLRKVAAATSEIGFRVTPYFKILEQVMLLDEDNTVDKFRGIFGFKVQKKTGEE
;
A
#
# COMPACT_ATOMS: atom_id res chain seq x y z
N CYS A 1 -12.90 -18.83 2.56
CA CYS A 1 -12.86 -19.86 1.49
C CYS A 1 -14.25 -20.12 0.92
N PHE A 2 -15.28 -20.25 1.75
CA PHE A 2 -16.69 -20.35 1.34
C PHE A 2 -17.55 -19.36 2.15
N SER A 3 -18.76 -19.03 1.67
CA SER A 3 -19.70 -18.15 2.39
C SER A 3 -20.04 -18.67 3.79
N ALA A 4 -20.25 -19.98 3.93
CA ALA A 4 -20.48 -20.62 5.23
C ALA A 4 -19.32 -20.37 6.22
N ASN A 5 -18.07 -20.39 5.74
CA ASN A 5 -16.91 -20.13 6.59
C ASN A 5 -16.84 -18.66 7.03
N GLU A 6 -17.31 -17.72 6.22
CA GLU A 6 -17.39 -16.31 6.62
C GLU A 6 -18.45 -16.11 7.71
N LEU A 7 -19.63 -16.70 7.55
CA LEU A 7 -20.73 -16.61 8.51
C LEU A 7 -20.33 -17.10 9.91
N ILE A 8 -19.76 -18.30 10.02
CA ILE A 8 -19.32 -18.84 11.33
C ILE A 8 -18.13 -18.06 11.91
N THR A 9 -17.33 -17.40 11.07
CA THR A 9 -16.18 -16.61 11.52
C THR A 9 -16.63 -15.34 12.24
N TYR A 10 -17.80 -14.78 11.92
CA TYR A 10 -18.32 -13.60 12.64
C TYR A 10 -18.52 -13.89 14.13
N GLU A 11 -19.08 -15.05 14.45
CA GLU A 11 -19.29 -15.51 15.82
C GLU A 11 -17.97 -15.89 16.48
N ALA A 12 -17.11 -16.62 15.76
CA ALA A 12 -15.81 -17.05 16.28
C ALA A 12 -14.87 -15.88 16.61
N LEU A 13 -14.95 -14.77 15.88
CA LEU A 13 -14.22 -13.53 16.15
C LEU A 13 -14.92 -12.60 17.16
N GLY A 14 -16.10 -12.97 17.65
CA GLY A 14 -16.87 -12.18 18.61
C GLY A 14 -17.44 -10.88 18.03
N LEU A 15 -17.67 -10.81 16.71
CA LEU A 15 -18.31 -9.65 16.07
C LEU A 15 -19.81 -9.59 16.37
N CYS A 16 -20.40 -10.76 16.64
CA CYS A 16 -21.77 -10.96 17.10
C CYS A 16 -21.83 -12.15 18.07
N GLU A 17 -22.96 -12.28 18.77
CA GLU A 17 -23.20 -13.41 19.68
C GLU A 17 -23.36 -14.74 18.91
N PRO A 18 -23.11 -15.90 19.56
CA PRO A 18 -23.34 -17.20 18.96
C PRO A 18 -24.77 -17.36 18.43
N GLY A 19 -24.91 -17.85 17.20
CA GLY A 19 -26.17 -17.99 16.47
C GLY A 19 -26.74 -16.68 15.90
N LYS A 20 -26.05 -15.54 16.02
CA LYS A 20 -26.54 -14.22 15.57
C LYS A 20 -25.89 -13.69 14.29
N ALA A 21 -25.03 -14.47 13.63
CA ALA A 21 -24.39 -14.04 12.38
C ALA A 21 -25.39 -13.73 11.25
N GLY A 22 -26.50 -14.49 11.16
CA GLY A 22 -27.55 -14.22 10.17
C GLY A 22 -28.20 -12.84 10.36
N GLU A 23 -28.60 -12.52 11.60
CA GLU A 23 -29.19 -11.22 11.93
C GLU A 23 -28.20 -10.06 11.71
N MET A 24 -26.90 -10.28 11.96
CA MET A 24 -25.85 -9.30 11.66
C MET A 24 -25.79 -8.99 10.16
N ILE A 25 -25.88 -10.02 9.30
CA ILE A 25 -25.91 -9.85 7.84
C ILE A 25 -27.19 -9.12 7.40
N ASP A 26 -28.35 -9.52 7.93
CA ASP A 26 -29.65 -8.93 7.58
C ASP A 26 -29.73 -7.43 7.91
N ARG A 27 -29.06 -7.00 8.98
CA ARG A 27 -28.92 -5.57 9.33
C ARG A 27 -27.90 -4.82 8.49
N GLY A 28 -27.09 -5.52 7.68
CA GLY A 28 -25.98 -4.93 6.93
C GLY A 28 -24.79 -4.52 7.80
N ASP A 29 -24.62 -5.11 8.98
CA ASP A 29 -23.54 -4.76 9.92
C ASP A 29 -22.14 -5.21 9.44
N ASN A 30 -22.04 -5.90 8.30
CA ASN A 30 -20.80 -6.42 7.72
C ASN A 30 -20.34 -5.67 6.45
N THR A 31 -20.98 -4.55 6.08
CA THR A 31 -20.66 -3.77 4.88
C THR A 31 -20.55 -2.27 5.15
N TYR A 32 -20.29 -1.48 4.10
CA TYR A 32 -20.21 -0.02 4.19
C TYR A 32 -21.50 0.58 4.75
N GLY A 33 -21.36 1.48 5.72
CA GLY A 33 -22.48 2.06 6.48
C GLY A 33 -22.94 1.21 7.67
N GLY A 34 -22.48 -0.05 7.77
CA GLY A 34 -22.70 -0.92 8.91
C GLY A 34 -21.64 -0.78 10.00
N LYS A 35 -21.72 -1.65 11.01
CA LYS A 35 -20.80 -1.67 12.16
C LYS A 35 -19.36 -2.06 11.78
N TYR A 36 -19.19 -3.02 10.88
CA TYR A 36 -17.89 -3.48 10.38
C TYR A 36 -17.92 -3.55 8.86
N VAL A 37 -16.83 -3.19 8.19
CA VAL A 37 -16.67 -3.49 6.75
C VAL A 37 -15.84 -4.74 6.60
N VAL A 38 -16.50 -5.87 6.34
CA VAL A 38 -15.84 -7.16 6.15
C VAL A 38 -15.48 -7.34 4.67
N ASN A 39 -14.28 -7.85 4.41
CA ASN A 39 -13.82 -8.19 3.07
C ASN A 39 -13.97 -7.05 2.04
N PRO A 40 -13.53 -5.80 2.30
CA PRO A 40 -13.69 -4.70 1.34
C PRO A 40 -13.03 -4.98 -0.01
N SER A 41 -12.02 -5.85 -0.05
CA SER A 41 -11.40 -6.37 -1.28
C SER A 41 -12.24 -7.35 -2.12
N GLY A 42 -13.44 -7.71 -1.68
CA GLY A 42 -14.29 -8.78 -2.26
C GLY A 42 -14.03 -10.17 -1.67
N GLY A 43 -13.06 -10.30 -0.76
CA GLY A 43 -12.74 -11.58 -0.11
C GLY A 43 -12.21 -12.65 -1.09
N LEU A 44 -12.01 -13.87 -0.58
CA LEU A 44 -11.57 -15.01 -1.41
C LEU A 44 -12.63 -15.44 -2.42
N ILE A 45 -13.92 -15.17 -2.12
CA ILE A 45 -15.04 -15.53 -2.98
C ILE A 45 -14.96 -14.78 -4.32
N SER A 46 -14.57 -13.50 -4.32
CA SER A 46 -14.41 -12.72 -5.55
C SER A 46 -12.99 -12.72 -6.10
N LYS A 47 -11.95 -12.64 -5.24
CA LYS A 47 -10.55 -12.54 -5.69
C LYS A 47 -9.94 -13.88 -6.10
N GLY A 48 -10.57 -14.99 -5.74
CA GLY A 48 -9.95 -16.31 -5.78
C GLY A 48 -9.00 -16.55 -4.61
N HIS A 49 -8.36 -17.72 -4.61
CA HIS A 49 -7.60 -18.21 -3.46
C HIS A 49 -6.27 -18.89 -3.88
N PRO A 50 -5.25 -18.12 -4.28
CA PRO A 50 -3.88 -18.63 -4.33
C PRO A 50 -3.39 -18.91 -2.90
N LEU A 51 -3.22 -20.19 -2.56
CA LEU A 51 -2.99 -20.67 -1.18
C LEU A 51 -1.91 -19.87 -0.44
N GLY A 52 -0.69 -19.78 -1.00
CA GLY A 52 0.42 -19.07 -0.36
C GLY A 52 0.30 -17.54 -0.34
N ALA A 53 -0.46 -16.95 -1.26
CA ALA A 53 -0.52 -15.49 -1.41
C ALA A 53 -1.68 -14.84 -0.65
N THR A 54 -2.65 -15.63 -0.17
CA THR A 54 -3.88 -15.10 0.43
C THR A 54 -3.63 -14.30 1.70
N GLY A 55 -2.79 -14.79 2.62
CA GLY A 55 -2.48 -14.09 3.86
C GLY A 55 -1.77 -12.75 3.62
N ILE A 56 -0.89 -12.68 2.62
CA ILE A 56 -0.19 -11.44 2.25
C ILE A 56 -1.14 -10.49 1.53
N ALA A 57 -2.04 -10.99 0.68
CA ALA A 57 -3.05 -10.17 0.00
C ALA A 57 -4.06 -9.56 0.99
N GLN A 58 -4.38 -10.25 2.09
CA GLN A 58 -5.17 -9.68 3.19
C GLN A 58 -4.39 -8.54 3.86
N CYS A 59 -3.15 -8.78 4.27
CA CYS A 59 -2.28 -7.77 4.89
C CYS A 59 -2.13 -6.51 4.02
N ALA A 60 -1.92 -6.67 2.71
CA ALA A 60 -1.80 -5.57 1.77
C ALA A 60 -3.07 -4.69 1.73
N GLU A 61 -4.25 -5.31 1.64
CA GLU A 61 -5.52 -4.57 1.65
C GLU A 61 -5.69 -3.80 2.96
N LEU A 62 -5.47 -4.44 4.12
CA LEU A 62 -5.64 -3.77 5.42
C LEU A 62 -4.65 -2.61 5.59
N CYS A 63 -3.41 -2.76 5.12
CA CYS A 63 -2.43 -1.68 5.11
C CYS A 63 -2.90 -0.50 4.25
N TRP A 64 -3.44 -0.74 3.05
CA TRP A 64 -3.98 0.33 2.21
C TRP A 64 -5.18 1.02 2.85
N GLN A 65 -6.07 0.25 3.50
CA GLN A 65 -7.22 0.81 4.21
C GLN A 65 -6.78 1.77 5.33
N LEU A 66 -5.84 1.34 6.18
CA LEU A 66 -5.33 2.17 7.29
C LEU A 66 -4.52 3.38 6.82
N ARG A 67 -3.90 3.29 5.63
CA ARG A 67 -3.17 4.40 5.01
C ARG A 67 -4.05 5.40 4.25
N GLY A 68 -5.32 5.06 4.01
CA GLY A 68 -6.20 5.89 3.17
C GLY A 68 -5.93 5.73 1.67
N GLU A 69 -5.38 4.60 1.25
CA GLU A 69 -4.93 4.33 -0.13
C GLU A 69 -5.76 3.25 -0.86
N ALA A 70 -6.87 2.79 -0.28
CA ALA A 70 -7.70 1.73 -0.87
C ALA A 70 -8.64 2.20 -2.00
N GLY A 71 -8.54 3.47 -2.41
CA GLY A 71 -9.28 4.04 -3.54
C GLY A 71 -10.80 3.93 -3.35
N LYS A 72 -11.51 3.37 -4.34
CA LYS A 72 -12.98 3.23 -4.28
C LYS A 72 -13.48 2.29 -3.17
N ARG A 73 -12.61 1.44 -2.63
CA ARG A 73 -12.94 0.50 -1.54
C ARG A 73 -12.61 1.08 -0.16
N GLN A 74 -12.21 2.36 -0.09
CA GLN A 74 -11.76 2.95 1.15
C GLN A 74 -12.88 2.93 2.20
N VAL A 75 -12.55 2.36 3.37
CA VAL A 75 -13.38 2.45 4.56
C VAL A 75 -13.06 3.77 5.25
N GLU A 76 -14.06 4.63 5.37
CA GLU A 76 -13.90 5.95 5.98
C GLU A 76 -13.59 5.81 7.47
N GLY A 77 -12.57 6.55 7.94
CA GLY A 77 -12.22 6.59 9.36
C GLY A 77 -11.61 5.30 9.93
N ALA A 78 -11.20 4.34 9.10
CA ALA A 78 -10.56 3.11 9.59
C ALA A 78 -9.26 3.40 10.37
N THR A 79 -9.24 3.02 11.66
CA THR A 79 -8.08 3.18 12.55
C THR A 79 -7.51 1.86 13.08
N LEU A 80 -8.33 0.80 13.03
CA LEU A 80 -7.97 -0.55 13.43
C LEU A 80 -8.47 -1.52 12.35
N ALA A 81 -7.65 -2.51 12.01
CA ALA A 81 -7.99 -3.54 11.05
C ALA A 81 -7.65 -4.94 11.59
N LEU A 82 -8.47 -5.94 11.24
CA LEU A 82 -8.30 -7.33 11.65
C LEU A 82 -8.11 -8.22 10.43
N GLN A 83 -7.06 -9.03 10.45
CA GLN A 83 -6.85 -10.14 9.52
C GLN A 83 -7.20 -11.46 10.21
N HIS A 84 -7.91 -12.33 9.50
CA HIS A 84 -8.09 -13.73 9.88
C HIS A 84 -7.78 -14.61 8.66
N ASN A 85 -6.77 -15.48 8.82
CA ASN A 85 -6.33 -16.41 7.80
C ASN A 85 -6.25 -17.82 8.41
N ILE A 86 -6.97 -18.77 7.83
CA ILE A 86 -7.03 -20.15 8.34
C ILE A 86 -6.73 -21.15 7.24
N GLY A 87 -5.87 -22.12 7.55
CA GLY A 87 -5.56 -23.27 6.71
C GLY A 87 -5.96 -24.58 7.41
N LEU A 88 -6.80 -25.38 6.75
CA LEU A 88 -7.13 -26.73 7.23
C LEU A 88 -5.87 -27.60 7.19
N GLY A 89 -5.56 -28.26 8.31
CA GLY A 89 -4.31 -29.02 8.49
C GLY A 89 -3.39 -28.50 9.60
N GLY A 90 -3.61 -27.29 10.14
CA GLY A 90 -3.04 -26.99 11.47
C GLY A 90 -2.92 -25.55 11.96
N ALA A 91 -3.27 -24.50 11.20
CA ALA A 91 -2.99 -23.13 11.64
C ALA A 91 -4.09 -22.12 11.30
N SER A 92 -4.37 -21.26 12.28
CA SER A 92 -5.07 -19.99 12.09
C SER A 92 -4.19 -18.86 12.58
N VAL A 93 -4.11 -17.79 11.80
CA VAL A 93 -3.39 -16.55 12.13
C VAL A 93 -4.39 -15.41 12.17
N VAL A 94 -4.45 -14.75 13.33
CA VAL A 94 -5.19 -13.50 13.53
C VAL A 94 -4.18 -12.37 13.73
N GLY A 95 -4.34 -11.28 12.99
CA GLY A 95 -3.49 -10.09 13.10
C GLY A 95 -4.32 -8.84 13.32
N LEU A 96 -3.89 -7.96 14.21
CA LEU A 96 -4.46 -6.61 14.39
C LEU A 96 -3.46 -5.57 13.89
N TYR A 97 -3.96 -4.60 13.14
CA TYR A 97 -3.16 -3.58 12.48
C TYR A 97 -3.69 -2.20 12.84
N ALA A 98 -2.78 -1.28 13.13
CA ALA A 98 -3.03 0.14 13.29
C ALA A 98 -1.84 0.92 12.72
N MET A 99 -2.05 2.19 12.38
CA MET A 99 -0.95 3.07 11.99
C MET A 99 0.00 3.27 13.17
N GLY A 100 1.29 2.97 13.00
CA GLY A 100 2.28 3.15 14.06
C GLY A 100 2.44 4.61 14.52
N PHE A 101 2.17 5.57 13.63
CA PHE A 101 2.22 7.01 13.91
C PHE A 101 0.95 7.70 13.36
N PRO A 102 -0.19 7.63 14.05
CA PRO A 102 -1.48 8.10 13.52
C PRO A 102 -1.54 9.63 13.33
N SER A 103 -0.74 10.38 14.08
CA SER A 103 -0.57 11.84 13.93
C SER A 103 0.27 12.22 12.71
N HIS A 104 1.11 11.31 12.21
CA HIS A 104 1.82 11.44 10.94
C HIS A 104 0.98 10.88 9.80
N ARG A 105 -0.32 11.25 9.76
CA ARG A 105 -1.18 10.95 8.62
C ARG A 105 -0.50 11.56 7.40
N VAL A 106 -0.18 10.69 6.42
CA VAL A 106 0.58 11.01 5.22
C VAL A 106 0.11 12.37 4.70
N ARG A 107 0.95 13.41 4.86
CA ARG A 107 0.76 14.65 4.11
C ARG A 107 0.66 14.17 2.67
N GLN A 108 -0.44 14.45 1.99
CA GLN A 108 -0.45 14.36 0.53
C GLN A 108 0.75 15.20 0.08
N VAL A 109 1.83 14.52 -0.32
CA VAL A 109 2.90 15.16 -1.05
C VAL A 109 2.24 15.43 -2.38
N GLY A 110 1.65 16.63 -2.49
CA GLY A 110 1.07 17.08 -3.74
C GLY A 110 2.14 16.88 -4.79
N LEU A 111 1.89 15.99 -5.73
CA LEU A 111 2.70 15.90 -6.94
C LEU A 111 2.60 17.28 -7.58
N ARG A 112 3.59 18.13 -7.32
CA ARG A 112 3.76 19.37 -8.08
C ARG A 112 3.97 18.89 -9.51
N LYS A 113 2.94 19.03 -10.34
CA LYS A 113 3.07 18.93 -11.79
C LYS A 113 4.04 20.04 -12.19
N VAL A 114 5.32 19.69 -12.26
CA VAL A 114 6.32 20.55 -12.88
C VAL A 114 6.08 20.43 -14.38
N ALA A 115 5.98 21.56 -15.08
CA ALA A 115 5.91 21.53 -16.53
C ALA A 115 7.14 20.75 -17.05
N ALA A 116 6.90 19.73 -17.87
CA ALA A 116 8.00 19.07 -18.58
C ALA A 116 8.69 20.15 -19.44
N ALA A 117 9.98 20.39 -19.17
CA ALA A 117 10.74 21.34 -19.97
C ALA A 117 10.82 20.81 -21.40
N THR A 118 10.23 21.55 -22.36
CA THR A 118 10.25 21.21 -23.78
C THR A 118 11.51 21.69 -24.49
N SER A 119 12.45 22.29 -23.75
CA SER A 119 13.75 22.74 -24.24
C SER A 119 14.81 22.65 -23.14
N GLU A 120 16.06 22.49 -23.55
CA GLU A 120 17.23 22.42 -22.67
C GLU A 120 17.37 23.62 -21.71
N ILE A 121 16.87 24.78 -22.13
CA ILE A 121 17.00 26.08 -21.45
C ILE A 121 16.17 26.13 -20.14
N GLY A 122 15.14 25.28 -20.02
CA GLY A 122 14.26 25.24 -18.85
C GLY A 122 14.67 24.23 -17.76
N PHE A 123 15.60 23.33 -18.06
CA PHE A 123 15.94 22.23 -17.16
C PHE A 123 17.24 22.56 -16.41
N ARG A 124 17.10 22.90 -15.12
CA ARG A 124 18.22 23.39 -14.30
C ARG A 124 19.42 22.45 -14.23
N VAL A 125 19.21 21.16 -14.54
CA VAL A 125 20.25 20.15 -14.50
C VAL A 125 20.90 19.86 -15.86
N THR A 126 20.45 20.49 -16.96
CA THR A 126 21.05 20.34 -18.30
C THR A 126 22.57 20.54 -18.32
N PRO A 127 23.15 21.55 -17.63
CA PRO A 127 24.61 21.71 -17.62
C PRO A 127 25.35 20.49 -17.05
N TYR A 128 24.78 19.83 -16.04
CA TYR A 128 25.38 18.62 -15.45
C TYR A 128 25.28 17.42 -16.39
N PHE A 129 24.18 17.29 -17.13
CA PHE A 129 24.06 16.24 -18.16
C PHE A 129 25.07 16.40 -19.28
N LYS A 130 25.36 17.64 -19.72
CA LYS A 130 26.43 17.90 -20.71
C LYS A 130 27.83 17.59 -20.18
N ILE A 131 28.08 17.83 -18.89
CA ILE A 131 29.34 17.42 -18.24
C ILE A 131 29.45 15.90 -18.22
N LEU A 132 28.38 15.19 -17.84
CA LEU A 132 28.38 13.71 -17.87
C LEU A 132 28.62 13.18 -19.29
N GLU A 133 27.94 13.74 -20.29
CA GLU A 133 28.11 13.36 -21.70
C GLU A 133 29.56 13.54 -22.15
N GLN A 134 30.19 14.67 -21.82
CA GLN A 134 31.61 14.89 -22.12
C GLN A 134 32.53 13.91 -21.40
N VAL A 135 32.28 13.62 -20.12
CA VAL A 135 33.08 12.65 -19.36
C VAL A 135 32.95 11.25 -19.95
N MET A 136 31.75 10.87 -20.43
CA MET A 136 31.53 9.60 -21.11
C MET A 136 32.21 9.54 -22.48
N LEU A 137 32.23 10.64 -23.24
CA LEU A 137 32.91 10.71 -24.55
C LEU A 137 34.44 10.70 -24.42
N LEU A 138 34.97 11.20 -23.30
CA LEU A 138 36.41 11.26 -23.01
C LEU A 138 36.90 10.06 -22.19
N ASP A 139 36.04 9.08 -21.89
CA ASP A 139 36.37 7.89 -21.10
C ASP A 139 37.13 6.84 -21.94
N GLU A 140 38.39 7.15 -22.26
CA GLU A 140 39.27 6.26 -23.06
C GLU A 140 39.50 4.89 -22.41
N ASP A 141 39.41 4.80 -21.07
CA ASP A 141 39.66 3.58 -20.29
C ASP A 141 38.41 2.68 -20.11
N ASN A 142 37.27 3.12 -20.64
CA ASN A 142 35.94 2.51 -20.51
C ASN A 142 35.54 2.22 -19.05
N THR A 143 35.84 3.17 -18.19
CA THR A 143 35.71 3.11 -16.73
C THR A 143 34.23 3.06 -16.31
N VAL A 144 33.35 3.79 -17.00
CA VAL A 144 31.91 3.83 -16.70
C VAL A 144 31.25 2.46 -16.90
N ASP A 145 31.55 1.78 -18.01
CA ASP A 145 31.03 0.45 -18.31
C ASP A 145 31.62 -0.63 -17.39
N LYS A 146 32.92 -0.54 -17.08
CA LYS A 146 33.61 -1.49 -16.19
C LYS A 146 33.08 -1.47 -14.77
N PHE A 147 32.79 -0.28 -14.23
CA PHE A 147 32.48 -0.14 -12.81
C PHE A 147 31.00 0.16 -12.52
N ARG A 148 30.15 0.29 -13.55
CA ARG A 148 28.70 0.60 -13.42
C ARG A 148 28.44 1.71 -12.39
N GLY A 149 29.19 2.80 -12.50
CA GLY A 149 29.22 3.88 -11.52
C GLY A 149 27.88 4.61 -11.37
N ILE A 150 27.53 4.98 -10.14
CA ILE A 150 26.42 5.88 -9.83
C ILE A 150 27.00 7.29 -9.67
N PHE A 151 26.57 8.24 -10.50
CA PHE A 151 26.94 9.65 -10.35
C PHE A 151 26.03 10.32 -9.31
N GLY A 152 26.60 10.67 -8.16
CA GLY A 152 25.91 11.43 -7.11
C GLY A 152 26.14 12.92 -7.28
N PHE A 153 25.07 13.71 -7.38
CA PHE A 153 25.15 15.16 -7.39
C PHE A 153 24.72 15.72 -6.02
N LYS A 154 25.58 16.52 -5.41
CA LYS A 154 25.22 17.32 -4.23
C LYS A 154 24.56 18.62 -4.70
N VAL A 155 23.26 18.75 -4.50
CA VAL A 155 22.51 19.94 -4.90
C VAL A 155 22.37 20.87 -3.70
N GLN A 156 23.04 22.03 -3.73
CA GLN A 156 22.86 23.07 -2.73
C GLN A 156 21.77 24.06 -3.14
N LYS A 157 20.94 24.48 -2.18
CA LYS A 157 19.98 25.56 -2.40
C LYS A 157 20.73 26.89 -2.54
N LYS A 158 20.09 27.88 -3.19
CA LYS A 158 20.60 29.27 -3.26
C LYS A 158 20.88 29.89 -1.88
N THR A 159 20.30 29.34 -0.82
CA THR A 159 20.46 29.77 0.57
C THR A 159 21.67 29.14 1.26
N GLY A 160 22.43 28.25 0.61
CA GLY A 160 23.60 27.59 1.18
C GLY A 160 23.30 26.41 2.11
N GLU A 161 22.03 26.11 2.36
CA GLU A 161 21.62 24.90 3.08
C GLU A 161 21.60 23.69 2.15
N GLU A 162 22.09 22.57 2.67
CA GLU A 162 22.14 21.26 2.01
C GLU A 162 20.73 20.65 1.81
#